data_AF-A0A1M7CU40-F1
#
_entry.id   AF-A0A1M7CU40-F1
#
_cell.length_a   1.000
_cell.length_b   1.000
_cell.length_c   1.000
_cell.angle_alpha   90.00
_cell.angle_beta   90.00
_cell.angle_gamma   90.00
#
_symmetry.space_group_name_H-M   'P 1'
#
loop_
_entity.id
_entity.type
_entity.pdbx_description
1 polymer ?
#
loop_
_entity_poly.entity_id
_entity_poly.type
_entity_poly.pdbx_seq_one_letter_code
_entity_poly.pdbx_strand_id
1 'polypeptide(L)'
;MTRIFKYRSIKKSVNLLDIEDLIEQFNSQVGKRCWTSARAVHDISIIESLIGKGIDVSTIYDGHSISFSRAIALNESRNKIIFK
;
A
#
# COMPACT_ATOMS: atom_id res chain seq x y z
N MET A 1 -19.26 -18.31 4.04
CA MET A 1 -18.78 -17.90 2.69
C MET A 1 -18.68 -16.38 2.53
N THR A 2 -18.21 -15.61 3.53
CA THR A 2 -18.30 -14.13 3.49
C THR A 2 -16.94 -13.42 3.37
N ARG A 3 -15.83 -14.08 3.74
CA ARG A 3 -14.48 -13.49 3.71
C ARG A 3 -13.94 -13.25 2.30
N ILE A 4 -14.24 -14.14 1.35
CA ILE A 4 -13.69 -14.09 -0.02
C ILE A 4 -14.22 -12.86 -0.77
N PHE A 5 -15.52 -12.57 -0.65
CA PHE A 5 -16.14 -11.40 -1.27
C PHE A 5 -15.56 -10.08 -0.73
N LYS A 6 -15.36 -10.00 0.59
CA LYS A 6 -14.80 -8.79 1.21
C LYS A 6 -13.38 -8.49 0.72
N TYR A 7 -12.53 -9.52 0.59
CA TYR A 7 -11.18 -9.37 0.03
C TYR A 7 -11.20 -8.88 -1.42
N ARG A 8 -12.03 -9.48 -2.27
CA ARG A 8 -12.14 -9.09 -3.69
C ARG A 8 -12.62 -7.66 -3.87
N SER A 9 -13.55 -7.20 -3.02
CA SER A 9 -14.04 -5.82 -3.06
C SER A 9 -12.97 -4.80 -2.68
N ILE A 10 -12.17 -5.07 -1.63
CA ILE A 10 -11.07 -4.19 -1.20
C ILE A 10 -10.00 -4.10 -2.30
N LYS A 11 -9.59 -5.24 -2.85
CA LYS A 11 -8.58 -5.26 -3.93
C LYS A 11 -9.08 -4.51 -5.17
N LYS A 12 -10.37 -4.64 -5.51
CA LYS A 12 -10.97 -3.91 -6.63
C LYS A 12 -11.00 -2.40 -6.37
N SER A 13 -11.37 -1.95 -5.17
CA SER A 13 -11.40 -0.52 -4.86
C SER A 13 -10.00 0.10 -4.86
N VAL A 14 -9.00 -0.60 -4.32
CA VAL A 14 -7.62 -0.09 -4.26
C VAL A 14 -6.98 -0.01 -5.65
N ASN A 15 -7.24 -0.97 -6.55
CA ASN A 15 -6.69 -0.92 -7.91
C ASN A 15 -7.23 0.23 -8.77
N LEU A 16 -8.40 0.78 -8.44
CA LEU A 16 -9.00 1.90 -9.16
C LEU A 16 -8.40 3.26 -8.77
N LEU A 17 -7.63 3.31 -7.67
CA LEU A 17 -7.04 4.56 -7.17
C LEU A 17 -5.84 4.99 -8.01
N ASP A 18 -5.62 6.30 -8.04
CA ASP A 18 -4.40 6.89 -8.58
C ASP A 18 -3.22 6.71 -7.62
N ILE A 19 -2.01 6.92 -8.14
CA ILE A 19 -0.77 6.68 -7.40
C ILE A 19 -0.67 7.59 -6.17
N GLU A 20 -1.11 8.84 -6.30
CA GLU A 20 -1.11 9.82 -5.20
C GLU A 20 -2.06 9.40 -4.08
N ASP A 21 -3.28 8.96 -4.42
CA ASP A 21 -4.25 8.44 -3.47
C ASP A 21 -3.74 7.19 -2.75
N LEU A 22 -3.05 6.29 -3.46
CA LEU A 22 -2.44 5.10 -2.85
C LEU A 22 -1.38 5.48 -1.82
N ILE A 23 -0.59 6.52 -2.11
CA ILE A 23 0.43 7.05 -1.21
C ILE A 23 -0.19 7.73 0.00
N GLU A 24 -1.25 8.52 -0.19
CA GLU A 24 -1.99 9.15 0.90
C GLU A 24 -2.62 8.10 1.82
N GLN A 25 -3.25 7.07 1.24
CA GLN A 25 -3.82 5.96 2.00
C GLN A 25 -2.74 5.25 2.82
N PHE A 26 -1.58 4.94 2.24
CA PHE A 26 -0.46 4.36 2.97
C PHE A 26 0.02 5.27 4.11
N ASN A 27 0.19 6.57 3.84
CA ASN A 27 0.62 7.55 4.83
C ASN A 27 -0.37 7.68 6.00
N SER A 28 -1.67 7.53 5.74
CA SER A 28 -2.70 7.49 6.79
C SER A 28 -2.54 6.28 7.73
N GLN A 29 -1.86 5.22 7.29
CA GLN A 29 -1.60 4.02 8.07
C GLN A 29 -0.32 4.11 8.90
N VAL A 30 0.63 4.96 8.52
CA VAL A 30 1.86 5.22 9.27
C VAL A 30 1.53 5.76 10.66
N GLY A 31 2.16 5.22 11.70
CA GLY A 31 1.96 5.63 13.10
C GLY A 31 0.74 5.03 13.82
N LYS A 32 -0.18 4.37 13.11
CA LYS A 32 -1.26 3.61 13.75
C LYS A 32 -0.69 2.31 14.36
N ARG A 33 -1.05 2.04 15.62
CA ARG A 33 -0.57 0.86 16.39
C ARG A 33 -1.51 -0.35 16.34
N CYS A 34 -2.65 -0.25 15.65
CA CYS A 34 -3.63 -1.33 15.59
C CYS A 34 -3.32 -2.32 14.48
N TRP A 35 -2.98 -3.56 14.86
CA TRP A 35 -2.70 -4.65 13.92
C TRP A 35 -3.94 -5.52 13.77
N THR A 36 -4.72 -5.29 12.71
CA THR A 36 -5.91 -6.10 12.38
C THR A 36 -5.73 -6.81 11.04
N SER A 37 -6.37 -7.97 10.89
CA SER A 37 -6.31 -8.75 9.64
C SER A 37 -6.88 -7.99 8.44
N ALA A 38 -7.89 -7.14 8.64
CA ALA A 38 -8.45 -6.30 7.60
C ALA A 38 -7.44 -5.25 7.10
N ARG A 39 -6.64 -4.69 8.03
CA ARG A 39 -5.58 -3.76 7.68
C ARG A 39 -4.46 -4.44 6.90
N ALA A 40 -4.00 -5.61 7.34
CA ALA A 40 -2.97 -6.35 6.60
C ALA A 40 -3.38 -6.62 5.14
N VAL A 41 -4.64 -7.01 4.91
CA VAL A 41 -5.19 -7.19 3.56
C VAL A 41 -5.19 -5.89 2.75
N HIS A 42 -5.61 -4.79 3.37
CA HIS A 42 -5.63 -3.48 2.72
C HIS A 42 -4.22 -3.02 2.33
N ASP A 43 -3.27 -3.11 3.24
CA ASP A 43 -1.91 -2.67 3.03
C ASP A 43 -1.19 -3.51 1.96
N ILE A 44 -1.40 -4.83 1.94
CA ILE A 44 -0.92 -5.71 0.87
C ILE A 44 -1.49 -5.27 -0.48
N SER A 45 -2.80 -4.98 -0.54
CA SER A 45 -3.42 -4.57 -1.81
C SER A 45 -2.88 -3.24 -2.33
N ILE A 46 -2.51 -2.30 -1.46
CA ILE A 46 -1.85 -1.05 -1.87
C ILE A 46 -0.50 -1.35 -2.52
N ILE A 47 0.32 -2.19 -1.90
CA ILE A 47 1.65 -2.54 -2.41
C ILE A 47 1.56 -3.28 -3.73
N GLU A 48 0.67 -4.27 -3.83
CA GLU A 48 0.42 -4.98 -5.09
C GLU A 48 -0.01 -4.03 -6.21
N SER A 49 -0.87 -3.04 -5.90
CA SER A 49 -1.28 -2.02 -6.87
C SER A 49 -0.13 -1.11 -7.28
N LEU A 50 0.75 -0.70 -6.36
CA LEU A 50 1.93 0.10 -6.67
C LEU A 50 2.92 -0.67 -7.55
N ILE A 51 3.18 -1.95 -7.23
CA ILE A 51 4.01 -2.84 -8.04
C ILE A 51 3.39 -3.03 -9.43
N GLY A 52 2.08 -3.26 -9.51
CA GLY A 52 1.35 -3.43 -10.77
C GLY A 52 1.38 -2.20 -11.66
N LYS A 53 1.49 -1.00 -11.07
CA LYS A 53 1.67 0.28 -11.78
C LYS A 53 3.14 0.57 -12.14
N GLY A 54 4.08 -0.33 -11.84
CA GLY A 54 5.50 -0.19 -12.20
C GLY A 54 6.30 0.70 -11.27
N ILE A 55 5.84 0.92 -10.03
CA ILE A 55 6.54 1.72 -9.02
C ILE A 55 7.46 0.83 -8.21
N ASP A 56 8.70 1.30 -8.02
CA ASP A 56 9.67 0.64 -7.14
C ASP A 56 9.32 0.90 -5.66
N VAL A 57 8.83 -0.15 -5.00
CA VAL A 57 8.44 -0.18 -3.58
C VAL A 57 9.50 -0.78 -2.66
N SER A 58 10.70 -1.08 -3.17
CA SER A 58 11.80 -1.70 -2.40
C SER A 58 12.16 -0.94 -1.12
N THR A 59 11.88 0.36 -1.06
CA THR A 59 12.11 1.19 0.13
C THR A 59 11.26 0.79 1.34
N ILE A 60 10.05 0.26 1.10
CA ILE A 60 9.08 -0.08 2.16
C ILE A 60 8.76 -1.57 2.24
N TYR A 61 9.04 -2.33 1.19
CA TYR A 61 8.64 -3.73 1.08
C TYR A 61 9.80 -4.61 0.60
N ASP A 62 10.23 -5.51 1.48
CA ASP A 62 11.33 -6.44 1.21
C ASP A 62 10.84 -7.80 0.66
N GLY A 63 9.55 -7.90 0.26
CA GLY A 63 8.95 -9.16 -0.18
C GLY A 63 8.32 -10.00 0.95
N HIS A 64 8.65 -9.70 2.21
CA HIS A 64 8.11 -10.38 3.39
C HIS A 64 7.41 -9.45 4.37
N SER A 65 7.96 -8.26 4.60
CA SER A 65 7.47 -7.31 5.59
C SER A 65 7.27 -5.93 5.00
N ILE A 66 6.25 -5.22 5.51
CA ILE A 66 5.95 -3.85 5.15
C ILE A 66 6.42 -2.93 6.27
N SER A 67 7.28 -1.98 5.92
CA SER A 67 7.82 -0.98 6.85
C SER A 67 6.92 0.25 6.91
N PHE A 68 6.28 0.47 8.06
CA PHE A 68 5.45 1.66 8.36
C PHE A 68 6.16 2.67 9.27
N SER A 69 7.49 2.69 9.25
CA SER A 69 8.29 3.55 10.14
C SER A 69 8.15 5.04 9.82
N ARG A 70 7.91 5.38 8.56
CA ARG A 70 7.90 6.76 8.07
C ARG A 70 6.94 6.94 6.90
N ALA A 71 6.41 8.15 6.76
CA ALA A 71 5.61 8.52 5.61
C ALA A 71 6.47 8.46 4.33
N ILE A 72 5.80 8.25 3.20
CA ILE A 72 6.41 8.10 1.90
C ILE A 72 5.92 9.15 0.91
N ALA A 73 6.71 9.39 -0.13
CA ALA A 73 6.38 10.22 -1.27
C ALA A 73 6.81 9.53 -2.57
N LEU A 74 6.16 9.87 -3.69
CA LEU A 74 6.58 9.43 -5.01
C LEU A 74 7.77 10.27 -5.46
N ASN A 75 8.84 9.62 -5.92
CA ASN A 75 9.87 10.28 -6.70
C ASN A 75 9.53 10.12 -8.18
N GLU A 76 8.93 11.16 -8.76
CA GLU A 76 8.52 11.21 -10.17
C GLU A 76 9.69 10.97 -11.14
N SER A 77 10.92 11.33 -10.75
CA SER A 77 12.09 11.16 -11.62
C SER A 77 12.57 9.71 -11.74
N ARG A 78 12.21 8.84 -10.79
CA ARG A 78 12.71 7.46 -10.72
C ARG A 78 11.61 6.41 -10.57
N ASN A 79 10.33 6.80 -10.62
CA ASN A 79 9.19 5.95 -10.30
C ASN A 79 9.42 5.12 -9.03
N LYS A 80 10.03 5.74 -8.02
CA LYS A 80 10.49 5.06 -6.81
C LYS A 80 9.87 5.72 -5.59
N ILE A 81 9.47 4.91 -4.63
CA ILE A 81 9.00 5.40 -3.33
C ILE A 81 10.21 5.85 -2.50
N ILE A 82 10.13 7.07 -1.95
CA ILE A 82 11.12 7.62 -1.02
C ILE A 82 10.46 7.94 0.32
N PHE A 83 11.22 7.85 1.40
CA PHE A 83 10.75 8.33 2.70
C PHE A 83 10.69 9.86 2.72
N LYS A 84 9.60 10.40 3.27
CA LYS A 84 9.39 11.82 3.49
C LYS A 84 10.05 12.26 4.79
#